data_AF-A0A9N8DSX9-F1
#
_entry.id   AF-A0A9N8DSX9-F1
#
_cell.length_a   1.000
_cell.length_b   1.000
_cell.length_c   1.000
_cell.angle_alpha   90.00
_cell.angle_beta   90.00
_cell.angle_gamma   90.00
#
_symmetry.space_group_name_H-M   'P 1'
#
loop_
_entity.id
_entity.type
_entity.pdbx_description
1 polymer ?
#
loop_
_entity_poly.entity_id
_entity_poly.type
_entity_poly.pdbx_seq_one_letter_code
_entity_poly.pdbx_strand_id
1 'polypeptide(L)'
;MCFKPKPPTVYNMPDPSSFDSPKKEIKKKHDDGHYFLGCICDMRRAVIILDSLGALGSVIALLVAVILYDQYGIQEEGKEEERIVMWVDGSYNIWTLCCIHILVIYSHLSGIIGAVTFRICPLVIAMLIEIGYGILAGLDQNWISLGVCIFLLYPHISLCHDLSRGILTNENSHGEEQKHLSCWYV
;
A
#
# COMPACT_ATOMS: atom_id res chain seq x y z
N MET A 1 25.01 -76.68 14.43
CA MET A 1 25.24 -75.49 13.59
C MET A 1 25.94 -74.44 14.45
N CYS A 2 27.21 -74.15 14.16
CA CYS A 2 28.03 -73.22 14.93
C CYS A 2 27.76 -71.76 14.49
N PHE A 3 27.26 -70.94 15.40
CA PHE A 3 27.15 -69.50 15.19
C PHE A 3 28.53 -68.85 15.40
N LYS A 4 29.10 -68.28 14.34
CA LYS A 4 30.21 -67.33 14.46
C LYS A 4 29.65 -65.94 14.74
N PRO A 5 29.99 -65.28 15.85
CA PRO A 5 29.61 -63.89 16.08
C PRO A 5 30.34 -62.97 15.09
N LYS A 6 29.60 -62.02 14.49
CA LYS A 6 30.18 -60.95 13.70
C LYS A 6 30.96 -60.00 14.63
N PRO A 7 32.18 -59.58 14.27
CA PRO A 7 32.89 -58.57 15.03
C PRO A 7 32.15 -57.22 14.97
N PRO A 8 32.24 -56.40 16.02
CA PRO A 8 31.61 -55.10 16.05
C PRO A 8 32.20 -54.18 14.97
N THR A 9 31.31 -53.50 14.25
CA THR A 9 31.66 -52.47 13.29
C THR A 9 32.32 -51.31 14.02
N VAL A 10 33.59 -51.05 13.72
CA VAL A 10 34.29 -49.84 14.16
C VAL A 10 33.62 -48.66 13.45
N TYR A 11 32.85 -47.87 14.20
CA TYR A 11 32.35 -46.60 13.71
C TYR A 11 33.52 -45.62 13.62
N ASN A 12 33.91 -45.27 12.40
CA ASN A 12 34.80 -44.13 12.17
C ASN A 12 34.07 -42.87 12.67
N MET A 13 34.53 -42.30 13.78
CA MET A 13 34.11 -40.97 14.19
C MET A 13 34.60 -39.97 13.14
N PRO A 14 33.74 -39.08 12.61
CA PRO A 14 34.17 -38.02 11.73
C PRO A 14 35.15 -37.11 12.44
N ASP A 15 36.21 -36.75 11.72
CA ASP A 15 37.29 -35.89 12.17
C ASP A 15 36.73 -34.50 12.56
N PRO A 16 36.90 -34.02 13.81
CA PRO A 16 36.36 -32.73 14.28
C PRO A 16 37.00 -31.51 13.59
N SER A 17 37.98 -31.72 12.71
CA SER A 17 38.66 -30.68 11.94
C SER A 17 37.97 -30.27 10.64
N SER A 18 36.84 -30.89 10.29
CA SER A 18 36.05 -30.56 9.08
C SER A 18 34.69 -29.95 9.40
N PHE A 19 34.65 -28.99 10.33
CA PHE A 19 33.59 -27.98 10.32
C PHE A 19 33.88 -26.99 9.19
N ASP A 20 33.78 -27.47 7.95
CA ASP A 20 33.54 -26.63 6.79
C ASP A 20 32.20 -25.94 7.07
N SER A 21 32.32 -24.72 7.60
CA SER A 21 31.20 -23.82 7.82
C SER A 21 30.41 -23.82 6.52
N PRO A 22 29.09 -24.14 6.53
CA PRO A 22 28.31 -24.10 5.31
C PRO A 22 28.49 -22.71 4.73
N LYS A 23 29.21 -22.63 3.60
CA LYS A 23 29.31 -21.42 2.80
C LYS A 23 27.87 -21.05 2.51
N LYS A 24 27.35 -20.10 3.30
CA LYS A 24 26.08 -19.43 3.07
C LYS A 24 26.18 -18.96 1.62
N GLU A 25 25.53 -19.67 0.71
CA GLU A 25 25.31 -19.18 -0.63
C GLU A 25 24.69 -17.81 -0.45
N ILE A 26 25.47 -16.79 -0.75
CA ILE A 26 25.02 -15.42 -0.85
C ILE A 26 24.03 -15.47 -2.00
N LYS A 27 22.75 -15.63 -1.64
CA LYS A 27 21.61 -15.57 -2.57
C LYS A 27 21.87 -14.36 -3.45
N LYS A 28 22.03 -14.61 -4.76
CA LYS A 28 22.14 -13.57 -5.77
C LYS A 28 21.14 -12.46 -5.43
N LYS A 29 21.67 -11.26 -5.17
CA LYS A 29 20.88 -10.05 -4.99
C LYS A 29 20.07 -9.91 -6.28
N HIS A 30 18.78 -10.19 -6.20
CA HIS A 30 17.87 -10.02 -7.33
C HIS A 30 17.64 -8.51 -7.42
N ASP A 31 18.32 -7.84 -8.35
CA ASP A 31 18.09 -6.43 -8.68
C ASP A 31 16.79 -6.30 -9.49
N ASP A 32 15.67 -6.80 -8.94
CA ASP A 32 14.34 -6.60 -9.50
C ASP A 32 13.81 -5.26 -9.00
N GLY A 33 14.40 -4.18 -9.50
CA GLY A 33 13.81 -2.86 -9.34
C GLY A 33 12.47 -2.82 -10.06
N HIS A 34 11.36 -2.71 -9.33
CA HIS A 34 10.06 -2.52 -9.94
C HIS A 34 9.96 -1.10 -10.51
N TYR A 35 9.66 -0.99 -11.81
CA TYR A 35 9.49 0.31 -12.48
C TYR A 35 8.05 0.80 -12.32
N PHE A 36 7.86 1.96 -11.66
CA PHE A 36 6.57 2.66 -11.66
C PHE A 36 6.71 3.94 -12.49
N LEU A 37 5.88 4.08 -13.54
CA LEU A 37 5.84 5.25 -14.43
C LEU A 37 7.17 5.59 -15.12
N GLY A 38 8.01 4.60 -15.42
CA GLY A 38 9.26 4.82 -16.18
C GLY A 38 10.40 5.47 -15.39
N CYS A 39 10.21 5.75 -14.10
CA CYS A 39 11.26 6.14 -13.17
C CYS A 39 11.54 4.97 -12.20
N ILE A 40 12.80 4.75 -11.84
CA ILE A 40 13.18 3.82 -10.76
C ILE A 40 12.86 4.51 -9.43
N CYS A 41 11.57 4.61 -9.12
CA CYS A 41 11.08 5.20 -7.89
C CYS A 41 10.89 4.09 -6.85
N ASP A 42 11.52 4.27 -5.69
CA ASP A 42 11.24 3.49 -4.49
C ASP A 42 9.72 3.47 -4.23
N MET A 43 9.11 2.28 -4.26
CA MET A 43 7.66 2.10 -4.08
C MET A 43 7.17 2.71 -2.77
N ARG A 44 8.01 2.73 -1.74
CA ARG A 44 7.71 3.40 -0.47
C ARG A 44 7.50 4.89 -0.66
N ARG A 45 8.35 5.57 -1.43
CA ARG A 45 8.21 6.99 -1.73
C ARG A 45 6.97 7.24 -2.59
N ALA A 46 6.66 6.35 -3.53
CA ALA A 46 5.46 6.44 -4.33
C ALA A 46 4.19 6.40 -3.45
N VAL A 47 4.08 5.44 -2.52
CA VAL A 47 2.96 5.36 -1.56
C VAL A 47 2.86 6.65 -0.74
N ILE A 48 3.97 7.12 -0.15
CA ILE A 48 3.96 8.34 0.68
C ILE A 48 3.48 9.56 -0.11
N ILE A 49 3.98 9.76 -1.33
CA ILE A 49 3.61 10.91 -2.18
C ILE A 49 2.15 10.81 -2.60
N LEU A 50 1.74 9.66 -3.11
CA LEU A 50 0.38 9.45 -3.62
C LEU A 50 -0.67 9.55 -2.51
N ASP A 51 -0.42 8.96 -1.34
CA ASP A 51 -1.32 9.10 -0.19
C ASP A 51 -1.35 10.52 0.36
N SER A 52 -0.22 11.25 0.34
CA SER A 52 -0.22 12.65 0.77
C SER A 52 -1.10 13.49 -0.14
N LEU A 53 -1.02 13.27 -1.46
CA LEU A 53 -1.87 13.95 -2.44
C LEU A 53 -3.34 13.51 -2.30
N GLY A 54 -3.60 12.21 -2.08
CA GLY A 54 -4.94 11.66 -1.88
C GLY A 54 -5.62 12.20 -0.60
N ALA A 55 -4.87 12.28 0.50
CA ALA A 55 -5.36 12.86 1.76
C ALA A 55 -5.68 14.35 1.59
N LEU A 56 -4.79 15.13 0.98
CA LEU A 56 -5.03 16.55 0.71
C LEU A 56 -6.25 16.76 -0.20
N GLY A 57 -6.35 15.98 -1.28
CA GLY A 57 -7.51 16.01 -2.18
C GLY A 57 -8.81 15.68 -1.44
N SER A 58 -8.80 14.69 -0.56
CA SER A 58 -9.97 14.29 0.24
C SER A 58 -10.39 15.36 1.25
N VAL A 59 -9.44 16.05 1.87
CA VAL A 59 -9.72 17.18 2.77
C VAL A 59 -10.36 18.34 2.00
N ILE A 60 -9.82 18.69 0.83
CA ILE A 60 -10.37 19.75 -0.02
C ILE A 60 -11.79 19.37 -0.48
N ALA A 61 -12.00 18.14 -0.94
CA ALA A 61 -13.30 17.64 -1.36
C ALA A 61 -14.33 17.72 -0.22
N LEU A 62 -13.94 17.31 1.00
CA LEU A 62 -14.80 17.41 2.18
C LEU A 62 -15.18 18.87 2.50
N LEU A 63 -14.22 19.80 2.47
CA LEU A 63 -14.48 21.22 2.71
C LEU A 63 -15.43 21.80 1.66
N VAL A 64 -15.22 21.49 0.39
CA VAL A 64 -16.10 21.92 -0.71
C VAL A 64 -17.51 21.37 -0.50
N ALA A 65 -17.65 20.09 -0.14
CA ALA A 65 -18.95 19.47 0.11
C ALA A 65 -19.71 20.16 1.26
N VAL A 66 -19.02 20.49 2.35
CA VAL A 66 -19.63 21.20 3.50
C VAL A 66 -20.04 22.63 3.13
N ILE A 67 -19.19 23.37 2.40
CA ILE A 67 -19.49 24.74 1.96
C ILE A 67 -20.70 24.77 1.02
N LEU A 68 -20.74 23.86 0.04
CA LEU A 68 -21.88 23.75 -0.87
C LEU A 68 -23.15 23.38 -0.12
N TYR A 69 -23.07 22.46 0.84
CA TYR A 69 -24.22 22.11 1.67
C TYR A 69 -24.76 23.32 2.45
N ASP A 70 -23.90 24.14 3.04
CA ASP A 70 -24.30 25.35 3.77
C ASP A 70 -24.97 26.39 2.83
N GLN A 71 -24.40 26.63 1.65
CA GLN A 71 -24.93 27.62 0.70
C GLN A 71 -26.26 27.22 0.08
N TYR A 72 -26.44 25.94 -0.26
CA TYR A 72 -27.64 25.45 -0.96
C TYR A 72 -28.69 24.83 -0.02
N GLY A 73 -28.31 24.42 1.19
CA GLY A 73 -29.20 23.80 2.17
C GLY A 73 -30.16 24.76 2.88
N ILE A 74 -29.94 26.07 2.79
CA ILE A 74 -30.76 27.10 3.45
C ILE A 74 -31.88 27.64 2.53
N GLN A 75 -31.91 27.28 1.23
CA GLN A 75 -33.01 27.66 0.34
C GLN A 75 -34.19 26.68 0.38
N GLU A 76 -34.89 26.67 1.51
CA GLU A 76 -36.33 26.35 1.59
C GLU A 76 -36.95 27.52 2.36
N GLU A 77 -37.76 28.40 1.79
CA GLU A 77 -39.06 28.14 1.15
C GLU A 77 -39.28 29.08 -0.06
N GLY A 78 -39.68 28.55 -1.22
CA GLY A 78 -40.51 29.36 -2.14
C GLY A 78 -40.06 29.55 -3.61
N LYS A 79 -39.01 28.90 -4.11
CA LYS A 79 -38.76 28.85 -5.58
C LYS A 79 -38.33 27.46 -6.02
N GLU A 80 -39.27 26.73 -6.63
CA GLU A 80 -39.13 25.35 -7.12
C GLU A 80 -38.52 25.25 -8.53
N GLU A 81 -38.38 26.33 -9.29
CA GLU A 81 -37.91 26.21 -10.68
C GLU A 81 -36.39 26.42 -10.79
N GLU A 82 -35.72 25.37 -11.27
CA GLU A 82 -34.28 25.28 -11.54
C GLU A 82 -33.37 25.21 -10.31
N ARG A 83 -33.78 24.45 -9.28
CA ARG A 83 -32.78 23.82 -8.42
C ARG A 83 -31.89 22.97 -9.33
N ILE A 84 -30.58 23.18 -9.31
CA ILE A 84 -29.61 22.42 -10.10
C ILE A 84 -29.70 20.96 -9.67
N VAL A 85 -30.60 20.20 -10.32
CA VAL A 85 -30.99 18.81 -10.03
C VAL A 85 -29.85 17.83 -10.35
N MET A 86 -28.70 18.27 -10.84
CA MET A 86 -27.73 17.34 -11.42
C MET A 86 -26.88 16.51 -10.45
N TRP A 87 -26.96 16.67 -9.11
CA TRP A 87 -26.04 15.94 -8.21
C TRP A 87 -26.62 15.37 -6.91
N VAL A 88 -27.91 15.56 -6.61
CA VAL A 88 -28.51 15.13 -5.31
C VAL A 88 -29.84 14.38 -5.48
N ASP A 89 -30.07 13.73 -6.62
CA ASP A 89 -31.26 12.85 -6.76
C ASP A 89 -31.07 11.48 -6.07
N GLY A 90 -29.86 11.17 -5.62
CA GLY A 90 -29.55 9.94 -4.88
C GLY A 90 -29.26 10.20 -3.42
N SER A 91 -30.30 10.22 -2.57
CA SER A 91 -30.43 9.77 -1.16
C SER A 91 -29.24 9.70 -0.16
N TYR A 92 -28.05 10.19 -0.46
CA TYR A 92 -26.93 10.20 0.48
C TYR A 92 -27.04 11.42 1.37
N ASN A 93 -27.36 11.17 2.63
CA ASN A 93 -27.30 12.19 3.66
C ASN A 93 -25.88 12.79 3.69
N ILE A 94 -25.75 14.12 3.86
CA ILE A 94 -24.46 14.81 3.99
C ILE A 94 -23.54 14.13 5.01
N TRP A 95 -24.11 13.57 6.08
CA TRP A 95 -23.38 12.79 7.08
C TRP A 95 -22.71 11.56 6.50
N THR A 96 -23.37 10.83 5.59
CA THR A 96 -22.80 9.67 4.90
C THR A 96 -21.61 10.08 4.04
N LEU A 97 -21.74 11.19 3.29
CA LEU A 97 -20.65 11.73 2.48
C LEU A 97 -19.44 12.12 3.36
N CYS A 98 -19.69 12.81 4.47
CA CYS A 98 -18.64 13.15 5.44
C CYS A 98 -17.95 11.90 6.01
N CYS A 99 -18.72 10.88 6.39
CA CYS A 99 -18.16 9.62 6.89
C CYS A 99 -17.28 8.91 5.86
N ILE A 100 -17.69 8.89 4.59
CA ILE A 100 -16.91 8.30 3.50
C ILE A 100 -15.58 9.05 3.35
N HIS A 101 -15.59 10.37 3.28
CA HIS A 101 -14.36 11.16 3.16
C HIS A 101 -13.43 11.01 4.38
N ILE A 102 -13.98 10.96 5.60
CA ILE A 102 -13.18 10.69 6.81
C ILE A 102 -12.51 9.32 6.72
N LEU A 103 -13.24 8.30 6.23
CA LEU A 103 -12.71 6.95 6.06
C LEU A 103 -11.59 6.91 5.00
N VAL A 104 -11.74 7.63 3.89
CA VAL A 104 -10.71 7.76 2.84
C VAL A 104 -9.49 8.53 3.35
N ILE A 105 -9.67 9.61 4.13
CA ILE A 105 -8.55 10.29 4.79
C ILE A 105 -7.81 9.33 5.71
N TYR A 106 -8.56 8.53 6.49
CA TYR A 106 -7.98 7.52 7.37
C TYR A 106 -7.22 6.43 6.61
N SER A 107 -7.67 5.99 5.43
CA SER A 107 -6.94 5.01 4.62
C SER A 107 -5.61 5.58 4.14
N HIS A 108 -5.57 6.81 3.63
CA HIS A 108 -4.32 7.44 3.19
C HIS A 108 -3.34 7.66 4.35
N LEU A 109 -3.82 8.09 5.52
CA LEU A 109 -2.97 8.22 6.70
C LEU A 109 -2.41 6.85 7.15
N SER A 110 -3.22 5.80 7.06
CA SER A 110 -2.78 4.43 7.36
C SER A 110 -1.72 3.95 6.36
N GLY A 111 -1.89 4.23 5.07
CA GLY A 111 -0.90 3.92 4.03
C GLY A 111 0.45 4.61 4.28
N ILE A 112 0.43 5.91 4.59
CA ILE A 112 1.62 6.69 4.99
C ILE A 112 2.29 6.08 6.23
N ILE A 113 1.52 5.80 7.29
CA ILE A 113 2.07 5.21 8.53
C ILE A 113 2.71 3.84 8.23
N GLY A 114 2.07 3.01 7.40
CA GLY A 114 2.61 1.72 7.01
C GLY A 114 3.90 1.81 6.20
N ALA A 115 3.97 2.73 5.25
CA ALA A 115 5.15 2.99 4.44
C ALA A 115 6.32 3.59 5.26
N VAL A 116 6.03 4.44 6.24
CA VAL A 116 7.07 5.03 7.12
C VAL A 116 7.57 4.03 8.15
N THR A 117 6.69 3.20 8.72
CA THR A 117 7.02 2.27 9.82
C THR A 117 7.42 0.87 9.36
N PHE A 118 7.41 0.58 8.06
CA PHE A 118 7.64 -0.74 7.48
C PHE A 118 6.70 -1.82 8.05
N ARG A 119 5.45 -1.45 8.35
CA ARG A 119 4.45 -2.37 8.91
C ARG A 119 3.40 -2.71 7.87
N ILE A 120 3.19 -4.02 7.65
CA ILE A 120 2.23 -4.54 6.66
C ILE A 120 0.78 -4.27 7.08
N CYS A 121 0.45 -4.40 8.37
CA CYS A 121 -0.92 -4.27 8.87
C CYS A 121 -1.63 -2.96 8.44
N PRO A 122 -1.06 -1.75 8.69
CA PRO A 122 -1.70 -0.50 8.25
C PRO A 122 -1.81 -0.35 6.73
N LEU A 123 -0.87 -0.91 5.94
CA LEU A 123 -0.98 -0.96 4.47
C LEU A 123 -2.15 -1.83 4.03
N VAL A 124 -2.34 -2.99 4.65
CA VAL A 124 -3.48 -3.89 4.35
C VAL A 124 -4.81 -3.22 4.69
N ILE A 125 -4.90 -2.50 5.82
CA ILE A 125 -6.09 -1.73 6.18
C ILE A 125 -6.39 -0.67 5.11
N ALA A 126 -5.37 0.08 4.68
CA ALA A 126 -5.53 1.09 3.62
C ALA A 126 -6.05 0.45 2.33
N MET A 127 -5.44 -0.65 1.86
CA MET A 127 -5.88 -1.38 0.67
C MET A 127 -7.33 -1.86 0.75
N LEU A 128 -7.76 -2.41 1.90
CA LEU A 128 -9.13 -2.90 2.06
C LEU A 128 -10.16 -1.78 1.96
N ILE A 129 -9.85 -0.61 2.53
CA ILE A 129 -10.71 0.57 2.44
C ILE A 129 -10.75 1.09 1.00
N GLU A 130 -9.61 1.18 0.32
CA GLU A 130 -9.53 1.61 -1.09
C GLU A 130 -10.27 0.67 -2.03
N ILE A 131 -10.19 -0.66 -1.82
CA ILE A 131 -10.95 -1.65 -2.59
C ILE A 131 -12.45 -1.44 -2.36
N GLY A 132 -12.87 -1.26 -1.10
CA GLY A 132 -14.27 -0.98 -0.77
C GLY A 132 -14.78 0.28 -1.46
N TYR A 133 -13.99 1.37 -1.42
CA TYR A 133 -14.31 2.62 -2.10
C TYR A 133 -14.33 2.47 -3.62
N GLY A 134 -13.39 1.71 -4.21
CA GLY A 134 -13.37 1.40 -5.63
C GLY A 134 -14.61 0.61 -6.09
N ILE A 135 -15.08 -0.34 -5.28
CA ILE A 135 -16.35 -1.06 -5.55
C ILE A 135 -17.52 -0.07 -5.56
N LEU A 136 -17.61 0.81 -4.56
CA LEU A 136 -18.67 1.82 -4.50
C LEU A 136 -18.62 2.77 -5.71
N ALA A 137 -17.44 3.23 -6.11
CA ALA A 137 -17.25 4.06 -7.31
C ALA A 137 -17.68 3.33 -8.60
N GLY A 138 -17.38 2.04 -8.71
CA GLY A 138 -17.82 1.22 -9.84
C GLY A 138 -19.34 1.04 -9.88
N LEU A 139 -19.99 0.86 -8.72
CA LEU A 139 -21.45 0.77 -8.62
C LEU A 139 -22.14 2.09 -9.00
N ASP A 140 -21.51 3.22 -8.65
CA ASP A 140 -21.94 4.57 -9.03
C ASP A 140 -21.59 4.94 -10.49
N GLN A 141 -21.04 4.00 -11.27
CA GLN A 141 -20.57 4.21 -12.64
C GLN A 141 -19.55 5.35 -12.78
N ASN A 142 -18.86 5.69 -11.70
CA ASN A 142 -17.82 6.70 -11.66
C ASN A 142 -16.48 6.09 -12.08
N TRP A 143 -16.34 5.83 -13.39
CA TRP A 143 -15.17 5.20 -13.99
C TRP A 143 -13.86 5.96 -13.73
N ILE A 144 -13.93 7.29 -13.60
CA ILE A 144 -12.76 8.12 -13.30
C ILE A 144 -12.25 7.81 -11.89
N SER A 145 -13.14 7.84 -10.89
CA SER A 145 -12.80 7.50 -9.51
C SER A 145 -12.27 6.06 -9.41
N LEU A 146 -12.93 5.10 -10.07
CA LEU A 146 -12.47 3.71 -10.13
C LEU A 146 -11.05 3.60 -10.71
N GLY A 147 -10.75 4.31 -11.79
CA GLY A 147 -9.42 4.33 -12.40
C GLY A 147 -8.35 4.88 -11.45
N VAL A 148 -8.68 5.95 -10.71
CA VAL A 148 -7.79 6.51 -9.67
C VAL A 148 -7.56 5.50 -8.55
N CYS A 149 -8.59 4.81 -8.07
CA CYS A 149 -8.44 3.76 -7.05
C CYS A 149 -7.50 2.64 -7.48
N ILE A 150 -7.65 2.14 -8.72
CA ILE A 150 -6.78 1.08 -9.24
C ILE A 150 -5.33 1.55 -9.30
N PHE A 151 -5.11 2.80 -9.73
CA PHE A 151 -3.79 3.40 -9.82
C PHE A 151 -3.14 3.58 -8.45
N LEU A 152 -3.89 4.03 -7.43
CA LEU A 152 -3.41 4.19 -6.05
C LEU A 152 -3.19 2.85 -5.33
N LEU A 153 -3.95 1.82 -5.68
CA LEU A 153 -3.85 0.49 -5.06
C LEU A 153 -2.57 -0.25 -5.50
N TYR A 154 -2.08 -0.04 -6.72
CA TYR A 154 -0.88 -0.70 -7.24
C TYR A 154 0.36 -0.56 -6.33
N PRO A 155 0.82 0.66 -5.97
CA PRO A 155 2.01 0.83 -5.14
C PRO A 155 1.84 0.23 -3.73
N HIS A 156 0.62 0.21 -3.19
CA HIS A 156 0.31 -0.47 -1.93
C HIS A 156 0.50 -1.99 -2.01
N ILE A 157 0.01 -2.62 -3.08
CA ILE A 157 0.17 -4.06 -3.31
C ILE A 157 1.65 -4.41 -3.49
N SER A 158 2.37 -3.63 -4.31
CA SER A 158 3.81 -3.83 -4.54
C SER A 158 4.59 -3.72 -3.24
N LEU A 159 4.35 -2.66 -2.46
CA LEU A 159 5.04 -2.46 -1.17
C LEU A 159 4.71 -3.56 -0.16
N CYS A 160 3.45 -4.01 -0.08
CA CYS A 160 3.08 -5.15 0.78
C CYS A 160 3.82 -6.43 0.38
N HIS A 161 3.95 -6.69 -0.92
CA HIS A 161 4.67 -7.84 -1.43
C HIS A 161 6.15 -7.79 -1.08
N ASP A 162 6.80 -6.64 -1.28
CA ASP A 162 8.22 -6.43 -0.95
C ASP A 162 8.50 -6.60 0.56
N LEU A 163 7.62 -6.05 1.40
CA LEU A 163 7.69 -6.21 2.86
C LEU A 163 7.47 -7.66 3.28
N SER A 164 6.50 -8.36 2.67
CA SER A 164 6.20 -9.76 2.99
C SER A 164 7.36 -10.72 2.65
N ARG A 165 8.16 -10.38 1.65
CA ARG A 165 9.37 -11.12 1.25
C ARG A 165 10.59 -10.78 2.09
N GLY A 166 10.49 -9.76 2.96
CA GLY A 166 11.62 -9.26 3.75
C GLY A 166 12.73 -8.63 2.90
N ILE A 167 12.39 -8.17 1.69
CA ILE A 167 13.34 -7.48 0.79
C ILE A 167 13.61 -6.08 1.35
N LEU A 168 12.53 -5.37 1.68
CA LEU A 168 12.57 -4.07 2.36
C LEU A 168 12.50 -4.26 3.88
N THR A 169 13.61 -3.98 4.55
CA THR A 169 13.68 -3.85 6.01
C THR A 169 14.34 -2.52 6.35
N ASN A 170 14.07 -1.98 7.54
CA ASN A 170 14.66 -0.72 8.01
C ASN A 170 16.21 -0.73 7.96
N GLU A 171 16.80 -1.90 8.18
CA GLU A 171 18.26 -2.10 8.13
C GLU A 171 18.81 -2.04 6.70
N ASN A 172 18.08 -2.58 5.72
CA ASN A 172 18.51 -2.58 4.32
C ASN A 172 18.26 -1.23 3.62
N SER A 173 17.24 -0.48 4.04
CA SER A 173 16.88 0.80 3.39
C SER A 173 17.97 1.87 3.50
N HIS A 174 18.74 1.89 4.58
CA HIS A 174 19.82 2.88 4.75
C HIS A 174 21.00 2.68 3.79
N GLY A 175 21.27 1.45 3.36
CA GLY A 175 22.34 1.16 2.40
C GLY A 175 21.97 1.43 0.93
N GLU A 176 20.67 1.39 0.60
CA GLU A 176 20.18 1.59 -0.77
C GLU A 176 19.86 3.04 -1.10
N GLU A 177 19.44 3.87 -0.13
CA GLU A 177 19.27 5.32 -0.37
C GLU A 177 20.56 5.99 -0.86
N GLN A 178 21.71 5.53 -0.39
CA GLN A 178 23.03 6.02 -0.81
C GLN A 178 23.38 5.62 -2.25
N LYS A 179 22.90 4.46 -2.73
CA LYS A 179 23.10 4.00 -4.12
C LYS A 179 22.10 4.62 -5.10
N HIS A 180 20.90 4.98 -4.63
CA HIS A 180 19.88 5.61 -5.46
C HIS A 180 20.17 7.08 -5.77
N LEU A 181 20.85 7.80 -4.87
CA LEU A 181 21.31 9.17 -5.11
C LEU A 181 22.27 9.28 -6.30
N SER A 182 23.05 8.23 -6.62
CA SER A 182 23.87 8.19 -7.82
C SER A 182 23.10 7.99 -9.13
N CYS A 183 21.82 7.57 -9.08
CA CYS A 183 21.01 7.31 -10.27
C CYS A 183 20.23 8.55 -10.76
N TRP A 184 20.04 9.56 -9.90
CA TRP A 184 19.47 10.86 -10.28
C TRP A 184 20.51 11.87 -10.81
N TYR A 185 21.79 11.50 -10.84
CA TYR A 185 22.92 12.33 -11.29
C TYR A 185 23.44 11.97 -12.69
N VAL A 186 22.60 11.39 -13.53
CA VAL A 186 22.89 11.08 -14.95
C VAL A 186 21.96 11.87 -15.85
#